data_AF-B8AM71-F1
#
_entry.id   AF-B8AM71-F1
#
_cell.length_a   1.000
_cell.length_b   1.000
_cell.length_c   1.000
_cell.angle_alpha   90.00
_cell.angle_beta   90.00
_cell.angle_gamma   90.00
#
_symmetry.space_group_name_H-M   'P 1'
#
loop_
_entity.id
_entity.type
_entity.pdbx_description
1 polymer ?
#
loop_
_entity_poly.entity_id
_entity_poly.type
_entity_poly.pdbx_seq_one_letter_code
_entity_poly.pdbx_strand_id
1 'polypeptide(L)'
;MQDVLCIIVSKLPLKEVSSTSVLSSSWRYIWSICRPKLSFSGFCGFYDDPHEREQYSQKFAEKVNAVLRKYDGKLIEEFDVKIEFDAVLSDHLNNWLTFAMLSRTKNLAFDLEPATSYSWGDCHTFPFHLLDRESIFRLQRIQLSFLSFKPPPDFRGFPNLRKLDLNLVHLNREDL
;
A
#
# COMPACT_ATOMS: atom_id res chain seq x y z
N MET A 1 28.49 -5.27 -11.72
CA MET A 1 28.06 -6.32 -10.74
C MET A 1 26.79 -5.92 -10.00
N GLN A 2 26.65 -4.67 -9.51
CA GLN A 2 25.41 -4.15 -8.92
C GLN A 2 24.18 -4.34 -9.83
N ASP A 3 24.34 -4.11 -11.15
CA ASP A 3 23.23 -4.15 -12.11
C ASP A 3 22.60 -5.54 -12.26
N VAL A 4 23.42 -6.61 -12.30
CA VAL A 4 22.95 -7.99 -12.42
C VAL A 4 22.19 -8.40 -11.16
N LEU A 5 22.70 -8.01 -9.98
CA LEU A 5 22.03 -8.28 -8.70
C LEU A 5 20.70 -7.53 -8.59
N CYS A 6 20.63 -6.28 -9.06
CA CYS A 6 19.38 -5.51 -9.12
C CYS A 6 18.36 -6.15 -10.06
N ILE A 7 18.79 -6.65 -11.23
CA ILE A 7 17.92 -7.42 -12.13
C ILE A 7 17.38 -8.66 -11.41
N ILE A 8 18.23 -9.46 -10.77
CA ILE A 8 17.79 -10.67 -10.07
C ILE A 8 16.81 -10.34 -8.94
N VAL A 9 17.13 -9.36 -8.09
CA VAL A 9 16.32 -9.00 -6.93
C VAL A 9 14.98 -8.36 -7.32
N SER A 10 14.91 -7.64 -8.45
CA SER A 10 13.66 -7.12 -9.00
C SER A 10 12.66 -8.22 -9.43
N LYS A 11 13.14 -9.44 -9.65
CA LYS A 11 12.34 -10.58 -10.15
C LYS A 11 11.94 -11.58 -9.07
N LEU A 12 12.54 -11.53 -7.88
CA LEU A 12 12.26 -12.48 -6.79
C LEU A 12 10.97 -12.12 -6.02
N PRO A 13 10.22 -13.09 -5.44
CA PRO A 13 9.20 -12.82 -4.44
C PRO A 13 9.78 -12.18 -3.17
N LEU A 14 8.98 -11.36 -2.46
CA LEU A 14 9.42 -10.66 -1.24
C LEU A 14 9.92 -11.62 -0.15
N LYS A 15 9.29 -12.80 -0.03
CA LYS A 15 9.67 -13.86 0.91
C LYS A 15 11.02 -14.51 0.59
N GLU A 16 11.41 -14.57 -0.69
CA GLU A 16 12.68 -15.19 -1.11
C GLU A 16 13.86 -14.23 -0.95
N VAL A 17 13.60 -12.94 -1.07
CA VAL A 17 14.62 -11.91 -0.86
C VAL A 17 15.16 -11.90 0.56
N SER A 18 14.31 -12.08 1.57
CA SER A 18 14.77 -12.23 2.96
C SER A 18 15.76 -13.39 3.11
N SER A 19 15.56 -14.50 2.40
CA SER A 19 16.48 -15.65 2.43
C SER A 19 17.81 -15.34 1.73
N THR A 20 17.80 -14.56 0.65
CA THR A 20 19.03 -14.16 -0.05
C THR A 20 19.91 -13.20 0.75
N SER A 21 19.37 -12.53 1.78
CA SER A 21 20.13 -11.61 2.64
C SER A 21 21.22 -12.28 3.48
N VAL A 22 21.21 -13.61 3.57
CA VAL A 22 22.23 -14.43 4.24
C VAL A 22 23.41 -14.73 3.31
N LEU A 23 23.24 -14.64 1.99
CA LEU A 23 24.25 -15.00 1.00
C LEU A 23 25.43 -14.01 0.96
N SER A 24 25.15 -12.71 1.17
CA SER A 24 26.19 -11.71 1.41
C SER A 24 25.62 -10.42 2.01
N SER A 25 26.49 -9.57 2.56
CA SER A 25 26.14 -8.20 2.99
C SER A 25 25.59 -7.36 1.83
N SER A 26 26.05 -7.57 0.60
CA SER A 26 25.54 -6.88 -0.59
C SER A 26 24.08 -7.27 -0.89
N TRP A 27 23.73 -8.55 -0.80
CA TRP A 27 22.34 -9.01 -0.99
C TRP A 27 21.39 -8.49 0.09
N ARG A 28 21.91 -8.30 1.32
CA ARG A 28 21.13 -7.72 2.43
C ARG A 28 20.69 -6.27 2.19
N TYR A 29 21.45 -5.49 1.41
CA TYR A 29 21.16 -4.07 1.17
C TYR A 29 20.60 -3.80 -0.24
N ILE A 30 20.90 -4.65 -1.23
CA ILE A 30 20.50 -4.36 -2.61
C ILE A 30 18.99 -4.41 -2.84
N TRP A 31 18.24 -5.15 -2.01
CA TRP A 31 16.79 -5.20 -2.11
C TRP A 31 16.11 -3.90 -1.70
N SER A 32 16.68 -3.15 -0.75
CA SER A 32 16.08 -1.87 -0.34
C SER A 32 16.24 -0.80 -1.40
N ILE A 33 17.11 -1.00 -2.39
CA ILE A 33 17.39 -0.06 -3.48
C ILE A 33 16.67 -0.48 -4.78
N CYS A 34 16.75 -1.76 -5.14
CA CYS A 34 16.45 -2.22 -6.49
C CYS A 34 15.10 -2.93 -6.65
N ARG A 35 14.24 -2.88 -5.62
CA ARG A 35 12.91 -3.51 -5.67
C ARG A 35 11.87 -2.53 -6.19
N PRO A 36 11.36 -2.72 -7.42
CA PRO A 36 10.31 -1.86 -7.94
C PRO A 36 8.93 -2.19 -7.37
N LYS A 37 8.77 -3.32 -6.66
CA LYS A 37 7.47 -3.80 -6.17
C LYS A 37 7.53 -4.12 -4.69
N LEU A 38 6.67 -3.47 -3.91
CA LEU A 38 6.40 -3.77 -2.52
C LEU A 38 4.95 -4.21 -2.38
N SER A 39 4.75 -5.46 -1.96
CA SER A 39 3.42 -6.02 -1.73
C SER A 39 3.37 -6.65 -0.35
N PHE A 40 2.43 -6.21 0.45
CA PHE A 40 2.22 -6.64 1.83
C PHE A 40 0.83 -7.24 1.95
N SER A 41 0.76 -8.53 2.30
CA SER A 41 -0.50 -9.23 2.52
C SER A 41 -0.57 -9.73 3.96
N GLY A 42 -1.55 -9.24 4.71
CA GLY A 42 -1.96 -9.76 6.02
C GLY A 42 -3.27 -10.50 5.85
N PHE A 43 -3.32 -11.75 6.26
CA PHE A 43 -4.57 -12.48 6.44
C PHE A 43 -4.74 -12.73 7.93
N CYS A 44 -5.71 -12.09 8.54
CA CYS A 44 -6.21 -12.54 9.83
C CYS A 44 -7.19 -13.68 9.57
N GLY A 45 -7.12 -14.72 10.41
CA GLY A 45 -8.23 -15.66 10.49
C GLY A 45 -9.49 -14.95 10.98
N PHE A 46 -10.62 -15.65 10.97
CA PHE A 46 -11.85 -15.16 11.60
C PHE A 46 -11.64 -15.08 13.12
N TYR A 47 -10.98 -14.02 13.59
CA TYR A 47 -10.87 -13.70 15.00
C TYR A 47 -12.23 -13.18 15.45
N ASP A 48 -12.89 -13.96 16.30
CA ASP A 48 -14.14 -13.56 16.95
C ASP A 48 -13.89 -12.46 18.01
N ASP A 49 -12.67 -12.40 18.57
CA ASP A 49 -12.24 -11.38 19.53
C ASP A 49 -11.70 -10.12 18.81
N PRO A 50 -12.34 -8.95 18.98
CA PRO A 50 -11.84 -7.68 18.46
C PRO A 50 -10.41 -7.33 18.92
N HIS A 51 -10.02 -7.73 20.14
CA HIS A 51 -8.69 -7.42 20.67
C HIS A 51 -7.59 -8.19 19.97
N GLU A 52 -7.81 -9.46 19.61
CA GLU A 52 -6.86 -10.25 18.84
C GLU A 52 -6.67 -9.70 17.42
N ARG A 53 -7.77 -9.23 16.81
CA ARG A 53 -7.76 -8.57 15.51
C ARG A 53 -6.94 -7.28 15.53
N GLU A 54 -7.20 -6.42 16.51
CA GLU A 54 -6.46 -5.16 16.69
C GLU A 54 -4.96 -5.44 16.87
N GLN A 55 -4.59 -6.39 17.73
CA GLN A 55 -3.20 -6.80 17.93
C GLN A 55 -2.55 -7.34 16.65
N TYR A 56 -3.30 -8.09 15.84
CA TYR A 56 -2.81 -8.57 14.55
C TYR A 56 -2.53 -7.40 13.59
N SER A 57 -3.49 -6.49 13.46
CA SER A 57 -3.38 -5.28 12.64
C SER A 57 -2.18 -4.43 13.04
N GLN A 58 -1.97 -4.24 14.35
CA GLN A 58 -0.81 -3.51 14.88
C GLN A 58 0.51 -4.20 14.51
N LYS A 59 0.62 -5.51 14.73
CA LYS A 59 1.82 -6.29 14.36
C LYS A 59 2.08 -6.30 12.86
N PHE A 60 1.03 -6.32 12.04
CA PHE A 60 1.17 -6.18 10.60
C PHE A 60 1.72 -4.80 10.24
N ALA A 61 1.15 -3.74 10.81
CA ALA A 61 1.59 -2.38 10.54
C ALA A 61 3.04 -2.15 10.96
N GLU A 62 3.46 -2.67 12.12
CA GLU A 62 4.85 -2.65 12.57
C GLU A 62 5.80 -3.31 11.56
N LYS A 63 5.42 -4.46 11.00
CA LYS A 63 6.21 -5.17 9.97
C LYS A 63 6.31 -4.35 8.69
N VAL A 64 5.20 -3.79 8.20
CA VAL A 64 5.20 -2.91 7.02
C VAL A 64 6.13 -1.73 7.28
N ASN A 65 5.93 -1.00 8.38
CA ASN A 65 6.73 0.18 8.75
C ASN A 65 8.22 -0.15 8.89
N ALA A 66 8.57 -1.33 9.43
CA ALA A 66 9.95 -1.76 9.53
C ALA A 66 10.61 -1.99 8.16
N VAL A 67 9.85 -2.43 7.16
CA VAL A 67 10.32 -2.56 5.77
C VAL A 67 10.44 -1.18 5.13
N LEU A 68 9.42 -0.31 5.25
CA LEU A 68 9.43 1.02 4.64
C LEU A 68 10.58 1.89 5.16
N ARG A 69 10.88 1.84 6.47
CA ARG A 69 12.01 2.56 7.08
C ARG A 69 13.38 2.15 6.55
N LYS A 70 13.50 0.92 6.03
CA LYS A 70 14.76 0.39 5.47
C LYS A 70 14.87 0.61 3.97
N TYR A 71 13.79 1.01 3.32
CA TYR A 71 13.74 1.19 1.88
C TYR A 71 14.46 2.49 1.49
N ASP A 72 15.51 2.37 0.68
CA ASP A 72 16.32 3.51 0.21
C ASP A 72 16.07 3.79 -1.29
N GLY A 73 15.25 2.96 -1.94
CA GLY A 73 14.83 3.15 -3.31
C GLY A 73 14.00 4.43 -3.48
N LYS A 74 14.29 5.17 -4.54
CA LYS A 74 13.52 6.39 -4.90
C LYS A 74 12.42 6.14 -5.92
N LEU A 75 12.28 4.91 -6.39
CA LEU A 75 11.34 4.55 -7.45
C LEU A 75 10.74 3.18 -7.18
N ILE A 76 9.55 3.20 -6.59
CA ILE A 76 8.65 2.06 -6.52
C ILE A 76 7.73 2.15 -7.73
N GLU A 77 7.60 1.08 -8.48
CA GLU A 77 6.60 0.97 -9.54
C GLU A 77 5.24 0.58 -8.96
N GLU A 78 5.22 -0.40 -8.03
CA GLU A 78 4.01 -0.97 -7.44
C GLU A 78 4.06 -1.01 -5.91
N PHE A 79 3.04 -0.46 -5.27
CA PHE A 79 2.85 -0.47 -3.83
C PHE A 79 1.47 -1.02 -3.48
N ASP A 80 1.46 -2.21 -2.91
CA ASP A 80 0.25 -2.98 -2.64
C ASP A 80 0.16 -3.34 -1.17
N VAL A 81 -0.98 -3.08 -0.55
CA VAL A 81 -1.32 -3.54 0.80
C VAL A 81 -2.67 -4.24 0.75
N LYS A 82 -2.71 -5.47 1.25
CA LYS A 82 -3.91 -6.28 1.41
C LYS A 82 -4.06 -6.72 2.85
N ILE A 83 -5.15 -6.37 3.51
CA ILE A 83 -5.43 -6.73 4.91
C ILE A 83 -6.92 -6.54 5.23
N GLU A 84 -7.46 -7.27 6.21
CA GLU A 84 -8.74 -6.90 6.81
C GLU A 84 -8.63 -5.52 7.47
N PHE A 85 -9.60 -4.66 7.18
CA PHE A 85 -9.60 -3.31 7.71
C PHE A 85 -9.89 -3.30 9.22
N ASP A 86 -9.05 -2.56 9.93
CA ASP A 86 -9.24 -2.20 11.33
C ASP A 86 -9.01 -0.70 11.45
N ALA A 87 -9.81 -0.01 12.28
CA ALA A 87 -9.71 1.42 12.48
C ALA A 87 -8.30 1.86 12.94
N VAL A 88 -7.59 0.99 13.68
CA VAL A 88 -6.20 1.21 14.12
C VAL A 88 -5.23 1.41 12.94
N LEU A 89 -5.58 0.93 11.74
CA LEU A 89 -4.76 1.07 10.54
C LEU A 89 -4.91 2.43 9.85
N SER A 90 -5.85 3.29 10.24
CA SER A 90 -6.15 4.53 9.51
C SER A 90 -4.94 5.46 9.34
N ASP A 91 -4.21 5.72 10.43
CA ASP A 91 -3.01 6.55 10.37
C ASP A 91 -1.87 5.83 9.63
N HIS A 92 -1.81 4.52 9.71
CA HIS A 92 -0.84 3.72 8.95
C HIS A 92 -1.10 3.80 7.44
N LEU A 93 -2.36 3.72 7.00
CA LEU A 93 -2.74 3.89 5.59
C LEU A 93 -2.35 5.26 5.04
N ASN A 94 -2.57 6.33 5.81
CA ASN A 94 -2.13 7.68 5.45
C ASN A 94 -0.59 7.76 5.27
N ASN A 95 0.15 7.16 6.21
CA ASN A 95 1.60 7.12 6.16
C ASN A 95 2.12 6.26 5.00
N TRP A 96 1.48 5.13 4.71
CA TRP A 96 1.84 4.26 3.59
C TRP A 96 1.54 4.91 2.25
N LEU A 97 0.45 5.66 2.14
CA LEU A 97 0.17 6.47 0.95
C LEU A 97 1.25 7.55 0.77
N THR A 98 1.58 8.28 1.83
CA THR A 98 2.62 9.30 1.81
C THR A 98 3.95 8.72 1.32
N PHE A 99 4.34 7.56 1.86
CA PHE A 99 5.51 6.83 1.40
C PHE A 99 5.41 6.47 -0.09
N ALA A 100 4.28 5.91 -0.54
CA ALA A 100 4.08 5.57 -1.95
C ALA A 100 4.23 6.78 -2.88
N MET A 101 3.71 7.94 -2.49
CA MET A 101 3.83 9.18 -3.24
C MET A 101 5.29 9.66 -3.30
N LEU A 102 5.99 9.71 -2.15
CA LEU A 102 7.41 10.06 -2.07
C LEU A 102 8.31 9.12 -2.88
N SER A 103 7.95 7.83 -2.93
CA SER A 103 8.64 6.81 -3.73
C SER A 103 8.22 6.78 -5.19
N ARG A 104 7.44 7.75 -5.66
CA ARG A 104 7.04 7.93 -7.06
C ARG A 104 6.33 6.70 -7.63
N THR A 105 5.43 6.13 -6.83
CA THR A 105 4.62 4.96 -7.20
C THR A 105 3.75 5.24 -8.42
N LYS A 106 3.62 4.22 -9.30
CA LYS A 106 2.74 4.27 -10.48
C LYS A 106 1.48 3.44 -10.27
N ASN A 107 1.61 2.29 -9.60
CA ASN A 107 0.51 1.37 -9.33
C ASN A 107 0.31 1.30 -7.83
N LEU A 108 -0.83 1.78 -7.35
CA LEU A 108 -1.20 1.78 -5.94
C LEU A 108 -2.37 0.81 -5.74
N ALA A 109 -2.24 -0.09 -4.77
CA ALA A 109 -3.34 -0.93 -4.32
C ALA A 109 -3.49 -0.91 -2.80
N PHE A 110 -4.67 -0.50 -2.32
CA PHE A 110 -5.14 -0.76 -0.95
C PHE A 110 -6.35 -1.68 -1.03
N ASP A 111 -6.10 -2.98 -0.89
CA ASP A 111 -7.12 -4.02 -0.87
C ASP A 111 -7.53 -4.31 0.58
N LEU A 112 -8.38 -3.44 1.12
CA LEU A 112 -8.89 -3.57 2.47
C LEU A 112 -10.12 -4.48 2.44
N GLU A 113 -10.10 -5.56 3.21
CA GLU A 113 -11.23 -6.48 3.35
C GLU A 113 -12.12 -6.03 4.52
N PRO A 114 -13.44 -6.01 4.38
CA PRO A 114 -14.31 -5.67 5.50
C PRO A 114 -14.31 -6.77 6.57
N ALA A 115 -14.27 -6.39 7.84
CA ALA A 115 -14.53 -7.29 8.96
C ALA A 115 -15.97 -7.82 8.91
N THR A 116 -16.29 -8.98 9.48
CA THR A 116 -17.64 -9.61 9.36
C THR A 116 -18.81 -8.81 9.94
N SER A 117 -18.56 -7.84 10.84
CA SER A 117 -19.58 -7.05 11.56
C SER A 117 -19.56 -5.54 11.25
N TYR A 118 -18.98 -5.15 10.12
CA TYR A 118 -18.72 -3.76 9.77
C TYR A 118 -19.95 -2.89 9.47
N SER A 119 -19.82 -1.60 9.77
CA SER A 119 -20.69 -0.54 9.24
C SER A 119 -19.89 0.38 8.31
N TRP A 120 -20.55 1.00 7.32
CA TRP A 120 -19.89 1.96 6.41
C TRP A 120 -19.38 3.23 7.12
N GLY A 121 -19.88 3.52 8.32
CA GLY A 121 -19.41 4.64 9.14
C GLY A 121 -17.95 4.50 9.59
N ASP A 122 -17.43 3.28 9.54
CA ASP A 122 -16.10 2.96 10.07
C ASP A 122 -15.02 2.90 8.98
N CYS A 123 -15.37 3.01 7.69
CA CYS A 123 -14.39 2.88 6.62
C CYS A 123 -13.43 4.08 6.53
N HIS A 124 -12.17 3.80 6.22
CA HIS A 124 -11.15 4.83 6.03
C HIS A 124 -11.51 5.78 4.88
N THR A 125 -11.31 7.09 5.03
CA THR A 125 -11.48 8.05 3.93
C THR A 125 -10.17 8.22 3.18
N PHE A 126 -10.20 7.99 1.86
CA PHE A 126 -9.03 8.13 1.00
C PHE A 126 -8.49 9.58 1.07
N PRO A 127 -7.23 9.78 1.48
CA PRO A 127 -6.72 11.09 1.87
C PRO A 127 -6.18 11.87 0.66
N PHE A 128 -7.08 12.39 -0.18
CA PHE A 128 -6.71 13.19 -1.38
C PHE A 128 -5.76 14.35 -1.09
N HIS A 129 -5.81 14.93 0.11
CA HIS A 129 -4.93 16.02 0.55
C HIS A 129 -3.44 15.63 0.62
N LEU A 130 -3.12 14.33 0.65
CA LEU A 130 -1.75 13.83 0.62
C LEU A 130 -1.21 13.65 -0.81
N LEU A 131 -2.04 13.86 -1.83
CA LEU A 131 -1.65 13.72 -3.23
C LEU A 131 -1.20 15.07 -3.80
N ASP A 132 0.09 15.19 -4.12
CA ASP A 132 0.60 16.34 -4.86
C ASP A 132 0.38 16.20 -6.38
N ARG A 133 0.65 17.29 -7.12
CA ARG A 133 0.45 17.34 -8.57
C ARG A 133 1.30 16.30 -9.31
N GLU A 134 2.53 16.04 -8.85
CA GLU A 134 3.42 15.07 -9.50
C GLU A 134 2.89 13.64 -9.30
N SER A 135 2.42 13.33 -8.10
CA SER A 135 1.84 12.06 -7.71
C SER A 135 0.57 11.75 -8.49
N ILE A 136 -0.36 12.73 -8.56
CA ILE A 136 -1.61 12.62 -9.33
C ILE A 136 -1.31 12.35 -10.81
N PHE A 137 -0.34 13.06 -11.38
CA PHE A 137 0.06 12.87 -12.78
C PHE A 137 0.73 11.50 -13.00
N ARG A 138 1.42 10.96 -12.01
CA ARG A 138 2.22 9.74 -12.15
C ARG A 138 1.41 8.47 -12.04
N LEU A 139 0.34 8.46 -11.25
CA LEU A 139 -0.48 7.28 -11.01
C LEU A 139 -1.07 6.77 -12.33
N GLN A 140 -0.84 5.49 -12.59
CA GLN A 140 -1.30 4.77 -13.78
C GLN A 140 -2.30 3.67 -13.42
N ARG A 141 -2.22 3.11 -12.22
CA ARG A 141 -3.20 2.16 -11.71
C ARG A 141 -3.54 2.45 -10.26
N ILE A 142 -4.82 2.43 -9.95
CA ILE A 142 -5.35 2.59 -8.59
C ILE A 142 -6.34 1.46 -8.35
N GLN A 143 -6.11 0.68 -7.30
CA GLN A 143 -7.04 -0.30 -6.78
C GLN A 143 -7.34 0.03 -5.32
N LEU A 144 -8.61 0.24 -5.01
CA LEU A 144 -9.06 0.59 -3.66
C LEU A 144 -10.24 -0.29 -3.30
N SER A 145 -10.13 -1.00 -2.18
CA SER A 145 -11.21 -1.80 -1.60
C SER A 145 -11.60 -1.24 -0.23
N PHE A 146 -12.89 -1.26 0.10
CA PHE A 146 -13.45 -0.97 1.42
C PHE A 146 -12.99 0.38 2.04
N LEU A 147 -13.19 1.46 1.29
CA LEU A 147 -12.89 2.82 1.76
C LEU A 147 -13.87 3.87 1.21
N SER A 148 -13.86 5.05 1.81
CA SER A 148 -14.61 6.23 1.35
C SER A 148 -13.76 7.02 0.36
N PHE A 149 -14.18 7.05 -0.91
CA PHE A 149 -13.47 7.74 -1.99
C PHE A 149 -14.22 9.02 -2.37
N LYS A 150 -13.83 10.12 -1.72
CA LYS A 150 -14.48 11.43 -1.86
C LYS A 150 -13.48 12.45 -2.43
N PRO A 151 -13.37 12.57 -3.77
CA PRO A 151 -12.49 13.56 -4.37
C PRO A 151 -12.93 14.99 -4.00
N PRO A 152 -11.99 15.94 -3.83
CA PRO A 152 -12.32 17.35 -3.71
C PRO A 152 -13.10 17.87 -4.92
N PRO A 153 -13.96 18.90 -4.79
CA PRO A 153 -14.79 19.42 -5.89
C PRO A 153 -13.99 19.91 -7.11
N ASP A 154 -12.75 20.37 -6.92
CA ASP A 154 -11.84 20.84 -7.96
C ASP A 154 -10.93 19.75 -8.52
N PHE A 155 -11.08 18.50 -8.06
CA PHE A 155 -10.26 17.38 -8.48
C PHE A 155 -10.55 17.00 -9.94
N ARG A 156 -9.56 17.21 -10.82
CA ARG A 156 -9.67 16.94 -12.26
C ARG A 156 -9.32 15.50 -12.65
N GLY A 157 -9.33 14.58 -11.68
CA GLY A 157 -8.95 13.19 -11.90
C GLY A 157 -7.44 12.96 -11.98
N PHE A 158 -7.08 11.76 -12.39
CA PHE A 158 -5.72 11.28 -12.55
C PHE A 158 -5.34 11.23 -14.05
N PRO A 159 -4.56 12.19 -14.59
CA PRO A 159 -4.41 12.37 -16.04
C PRO A 159 -3.82 11.18 -16.81
N ASN A 160 -2.98 10.35 -16.17
CA ASN A 160 -2.33 9.20 -16.80
C ASN A 160 -2.88 7.85 -16.31
N LEU A 161 -4.02 7.86 -15.62
CA LEU A 161 -4.63 6.64 -15.09
C LEU A 161 -5.13 5.76 -16.23
N ARG A 162 -4.70 4.50 -16.22
CA ARG A 162 -5.04 3.47 -17.21
C ARG A 162 -5.98 2.41 -16.65
N LYS A 163 -5.94 2.21 -15.33
CA LYS A 163 -6.84 1.28 -14.63
C LYS A 163 -7.29 1.91 -13.30
N LEU A 164 -8.59 1.92 -13.09
CA LEU A 164 -9.22 2.25 -11.82
C LEU A 164 -10.08 1.06 -11.40
N ASP A 165 -9.85 0.56 -10.20
CA ASP A 165 -10.54 -0.60 -9.64
C ASP A 165 -11.05 -0.20 -8.24
N LEU A 166 -12.36 -0.04 -8.09
CA LEU A 166 -13.00 0.42 -6.86
C LEU A 166 -13.99 -0.65 -6.39
N ASN A 167 -13.71 -1.29 -5.26
CA ASN A 167 -14.52 -2.36 -4.71
C ASN A 167 -15.05 -1.97 -3.33
N LEU A 168 -16.35 -2.09 -3.09
CA LEU A 168 -16.95 -1.68 -1.81
C LEU A 168 -16.51 -0.26 -1.40
N VAL A 169 -16.65 0.70 -2.31
CA VAL A 169 -16.26 2.09 -2.07
C VAL A 169 -17.51 2.95 -1.87
N HIS A 170 -17.51 3.76 -0.81
CA HIS A 170 -18.56 4.75 -0.59
C HIS A 170 -18.26 6.00 -1.41
N LEU A 171 -19.03 6.21 -2.48
CA LEU A 171 -19.02 7.42 -3.30
C LEU A 171 -20.06 8.41 -2.75
N ASN A 172 -19.77 9.72 -2.79
CA ASN A 172 -20.74 10.71 -2.35
C ASN A 172 -21.92 10.77 -3.35
N ARG A 173 -23.16 10.88 -2.85
CA ARG A 173 -24.39 10.86 -3.65
C ARG A 173 -24.60 12.10 -4.53
N GLU A 174 -23.78 13.13 -4.41
CA GLU A 174 -23.94 14.40 -5.13
C GLU A 174 -23.17 14.45 -6.47
N ASP A 175 -22.37 13.42 -6.79
CA ASP A 175 -21.48 13.39 -7.96
C ASP A 175 -21.93 12.41 -9.08
N LEU A 176 -23.23 12.10 -9.17
CA LEU A 176 -23.83 11.34 -10.29
C LEU A 176 -24.83 12.19 -11.09
#